data_AF-A0A443RCU8-F1
#
_entry.id   AF-A0A443RCU8-F1
#
_cell.length_a   1.000
_cell.length_b   1.000
_cell.length_c   1.000
_cell.angle_alpha   90.00
_cell.angle_beta   90.00
_cell.angle_gamma   90.00
#
_symmetry.space_group_name_H-M   'P 1'
#
loop_
_entity.id
_entity.type
_entity.pdbx_description
1 polymer ?
#
loop_
_entity_poly.entity_id
_entity_poly.type
_entity_poly.pdbx_seq_one_letter_code
_entity_poly.pdbx_strand_id
1 'polypeptide(L)' 'MLESLKTHLQNSSTLRCVIIGSNENVFSAGHNLKELIAKVGRDYHENVFNLCSEVMLTIRNLPVPVIAEVKG' A
#
# COMPACT_ATOMS: atom_id res chain seq x y z
N MET A 1 2.66 -6.40 -3.70
CA MET A 1 2.96 -5.51 -2.55
C MET A 1 1.69 -5.09 -1.82
N LEU A 2 0.76 -4.39 -2.49
CA LEU A 2 -0.49 -3.90 -1.88
C LEU A 2 -1.35 -5.00 -1.24
N GLU A 3 -1.49 -6.16 -1.89
CA GLU A 3 -2.20 -7.30 -1.31
C GLU A 3 -1.52 -7.86 -0.06
N SER A 4 -0.19 -7.93 -0.05
CA SER A 4 0.57 -8.42 1.10
C SER A 4 0.39 -7.51 2.32
N LEU A 5 0.34 -6.19 2.13
CA LEU A 5 0.07 -5.25 3.21
C LEU A 5 -1.33 -5.46 3.81
N LYS A 6 -2.34 -5.66 2.96
CA LYS A 6 -3.71 -5.95 3.40
C LYS A 6 -3.79 -7.21 4.28
N THR A 7 -3.10 -8.27 3.89
CA THR A 7 -3.06 -9.53 4.66
C THR A 7 -2.44 -9.35 6.05
N HIS A 8 -1.37 -8.57 6.19
CA HIS A 8 -0.66 -8.40 7.47
C HIS A 8 -1.39 -7.48 8.46
N LEU A 9 -2.30 -6.63 7.99
CA LEU A 9 -3.07 -5.70 8.82
C LEU A 9 -4.29 -6.35 9.49
N GLN A 10 -4.69 -7.53 9.04
CA GLN A 10 -5.85 -8.24 9.57
C GLN A 10 -5.42 -9.25 10.65
N ASN A 11 -6.11 -9.24 11.80
CA ASN A 11 -6.11 -10.30 12.83
C ASN A 11 -5.02 -10.32 13.92
N SER A 12 -4.70 -9.18 14.54
CA SER A 12 -3.98 -9.22 15.82
C SER A 12 -4.64 -8.35 16.89
N SER A 13 -5.23 -8.99 17.90
CA SER A 13 -5.83 -8.32 19.07
C SER A 13 -4.80 -7.61 19.96
N THR A 14 -3.51 -7.92 19.76
CA THR A 14 -2.39 -7.33 20.49
C THR A 14 -1.71 -6.20 19.71
N LEU A 15 -2.13 -5.92 18.47
CA LEU A 15 -1.58 -4.85 17.65
C LEU A 15 -1.86 -3.49 18.29
N ARG A 16 -0.82 -2.67 18.43
CA ARG A 16 -0.92 -1.33 19.04
C ARG A 16 -0.50 -0.19 18.13
N CYS A 17 0.31 -0.47 17.11
CA CYS A 17 0.81 0.50 16.14
C CYS A 17 1.34 -0.26 14.93
N VAL A 18 1.32 0.38 13.75
CA VAL A 18 1.96 -0.10 12.53
C VAL A 18 3.01 0.93 12.11
N ILE A 19 4.22 0.46 11.76
CA ILE A 19 5.24 1.30 11.13
C ILE A 19 5.44 0.80 9.69
N ILE A 20 5.29 1.69 8.72
CA ILE A 20 5.55 1.44 7.31
C ILE A 20 6.88 2.11 6.98
N GLY A 21 7.91 1.31 6.71
CA GLY A 21 9.23 1.78 6.29
C GLY A 21 9.65 1.16 4.95
N SER A 22 10.71 1.69 4.36
CA SER A 22 11.40 1.09 3.21
C SER A 22 12.68 0.39 3.66
N ASN A 23 13.02 -0.70 2.98
CA ASN A 23 14.32 -1.37 3.17
C ASN A 23 15.46 -0.62 2.47
N GLU A 24 15.15 0.29 1.56
CA GLU A 24 16.08 1.01 0.70
C GLU A 24 15.99 2.53 0.95
N ASN A 25 16.91 3.30 0.32
CA ASN A 25 16.99 4.76 0.41
C ASN A 25 15.80 5.52 -0.20
N VAL A 26 14.83 4.84 -0.82
CA VAL A 26 13.64 5.45 -1.39
C VAL A 26 12.41 4.80 -0.77
N PHE A 27 11.58 5.62 -0.11
CA PHE A 27 10.35 5.16 0.52
C PHE A 27 9.38 4.52 -0.50
N SER A 28 8.98 5.27 -1.52
CA SER A 28 8.18 4.80 -2.64
C SER A 28 8.25 5.80 -3.79
N ALA A 29 8.49 5.33 -5.02
CA ALA A 29 8.47 6.16 -6.23
C ALA A 29 7.08 6.20 -6.90
N GLY A 30 6.05 5.60 -6.27
CA GLY A 30 4.71 5.49 -6.83
C GLY A 30 4.51 4.25 -7.70
N HIS A 31 3.56 4.32 -8.63
CA HIS A 31 3.22 3.18 -9.50
C HIS A 31 4.36 2.84 -10.47
N ASN A 32 4.49 1.54 -10.79
CA ASN A 32 5.35 1.11 -11.86
C ASN A 32 4.79 1.57 -13.21
N LEU A 33 5.27 2.71 -13.71
CA LEU A 33 4.81 3.27 -14.98
C LEU A 33 5.08 2.35 -16.16
N LYS A 34 6.15 1.53 -16.13
CA LYS A 34 6.39 0.55 -17.20
C LYS A 34 5.28 -0.48 -17.28
N GLU A 35 4.71 -0.87 -16.13
CA GLU A 35 3.57 -1.79 -16.05
C GLU A 35 2.29 -1.16 -16.61
N LEU A 36 2.03 0.10 -16.24
CA LEU A 36 0.87 0.85 -16.72
C LEU A 36 0.92 1.17 -18.22
N ILE A 37 2.11 1.38 -18.77
CA ILE A 37 2.30 1.62 -20.21
C ILE A 37 2.20 0.31 -21.01
N ALA A 38 2.77 -0.78 -20.50
CA ALA A 38 2.80 -2.06 -21.21
C ALA A 38 1.43 -2.74 -21.31
N LYS A 39 0.57 -2.57 -20.30
CA LYS A 39 -0.80 -3.10 -20.31
C LYS A 39 -1.77 -1.98 -20.65
N VAL A 40 -2.19 -1.94 -21.92
CA VAL A 40 -3.17 -0.99 -22.43
C VAL A 40 -4.56 -1.54 -22.17
N GLY A 41 -5.31 -0.91 -21.25
CA GLY A 41 -6.71 -1.28 -21.00
C GLY A 41 -7.27 -0.60 -19.76
N ARG A 42 -8.46 -0.01 -19.91
CA ARG A 42 -9.19 0.68 -18.84
C ARG A 42 -9.35 -0.22 -17.60
N ASP A 43 -9.78 -1.46 -17.78
CA ASP A 43 -10.05 -2.39 -16.69
C ASP A 43 -8.79 -2.69 -15.86
N TYR A 44 -7.63 -2.81 -16.52
CA TYR A 44 -6.37 -3.05 -15.82
C TYR A 44 -5.96 -1.82 -15.00
N HIS A 45 -6.04 -0.61 -15.56
CA HIS A 45 -5.74 0.62 -14.83
C HIS A 45 -6.73 0.84 -13.67
N GLU A 46 -8.02 0.64 -13.89
CA GLU A 46 -9.04 0.71 -12.84
C GLU A 46 -8.73 -0.26 -11.71
N ASN A 47 -8.34 -1.50 -12.01
CA ASN A 47 -7.95 -2.47 -10.98
C ASN A 47 -6.73 -2.00 -10.16
N VAL A 48 -5.71 -1.43 -10.79
CA VAL A 48 -4.54 -0.90 -10.07
C VAL A 48 -4.94 0.24 -9.14
N PHE A 49 -5.76 1.18 -9.61
CA PHE A 49 -6.19 2.33 -8.80
C PHE A 49 -7.20 1.94 -7.71
N ASN A 50 -8.08 0.97 -7.97
CA ASN A 50 -9.01 0.43 -6.99
C ASN A 50 -8.25 -0.26 -5.86
N LEU A 51 -7.25 -1.10 -6.19
CA LEU A 51 -6.42 -1.76 -5.19
C LEU A 51 -5.61 -0.75 -4.37
N CYS A 52 -5.05 0.28 -5.01
CA CYS A 52 -4.34 1.36 -4.32
C CYS A 52 -5.27 2.09 -3.32
N SER A 53 -6.47 2.45 -3.77
CA SER A 53 -7.48 3.13 -2.93
C SER A 53 -7.93 2.25 -1.77
N GLU A 54 -8.16 0.95 -2.00
CA GLU A 54 -8.55 0.01 -0.96
C GLU A 54 -7.49 -0.10 0.13
N VAL A 55 -6.21 -0.15 -0.24
CA VAL A 55 -5.12 -0.16 0.75
C VAL A 55 -5.10 1.14 1.56
N MET A 56 -5.23 2.30 0.92
CA MET A 56 -5.24 3.58 1.63
C MET A 56 -6.44 3.69 2.60
N LEU A 57 -7.61 3.22 2.19
CA LEU A 57 -8.80 3.14 3.05
C LEU A 57 -8.59 2.16 4.21
N THR A 58 -7.93 1.03 3.96
CA THR A 58 -7.59 0.05 5.00
C THR A 58 -6.68 0.68 6.05
N ILE A 59 -5.61 1.36 5.61
CA ILE A 59 -4.68 2.09 6.50
C ILE A 59 -5.44 3.13 7.34
N ARG A 60 -6.29 3.94 6.71
CA ARG A 60 -7.07 4.98 7.38
C ARG A 60 -8.05 4.42 8.41
N ASN A 61 -8.65 3.28 8.13
CA ASN A 61 -9.70 2.69 8.97
C ASN A 61 -9.15 1.76 10.06
N LEU A 62 -7.82 1.60 10.16
CA LEU A 62 -7.22 0.82 11.24
C LEU A 62 -7.53 1.44 12.61
N PRO A 63 -7.85 0.63 13.63
CA PRO A 63 -8.11 1.13 14.98
C PRO A 63 -6.82 1.47 15.76
N VAL A 64 -5.66 1.39 15.11
CA VAL A 64 -4.34 1.65 15.70
C VAL A 64 -3.61 2.71 14.88
N PRO A 65 -2.71 3.49 15.50
CA PRO A 65 -1.86 4.43 14.77
C PRO A 65 -1.04 3.74 13.67
N VAL A 66 -0.92 4.41 12.53
CA VAL A 66 -0.04 4.03 11.43
C VAL A 66 0.97 5.14 11.19
N ILE A 67 2.25 4.81 11.24
CA ILE A 67 3.36 5.76 11.12
C ILE A 67 4.17 5.39 9.89
N ALA A 68 4.43 6.37 9.01
CA ALA A 68 5.36 6.19 7.90
C ALA A 68 6.77 6.64 8.34
N GLU A 69 7.73 5.72 8.29
CA GLU A 69 9.16 6.03 8.41
C GLU A 69 9.68 6.42 7.02
N VAL A 70 9.57 7.71 6.69
CA VAL A 70 9.94 8.20 5.37
C VAL A 70 11.44 8.49 5.32
N LYS A 71 12.17 7.66 4.57
CA LYS A 71 13.55 7.88 4.14
C LYS A 71 13.53 8.05 2.62
N GLY A 72 14.04 9.16 2.11
CA GLY A 72 14.00 9.52 0.70
C GLY A 72 14.99 10.63 0.37
#